data_AF-A0AAX3IZJ0-F1
#
_entry.id   AF-A0AAX3IZJ0-F1
#
_cell.length_a   1.000
_cell.length_b   1.000
_cell.length_c   1.000
_cell.angle_alpha   90.00
_cell.angle_beta   90.00
_cell.angle_gamma   90.00
#
_symmetry.space_group_name_H-M   'P 1'
#
loop_
_entity.id
_entity.type
_entity.pdbx_description
1 polymer ?
#
loop_
_entity_poly.entity_id
_entity_poly.type
_entity_poly.pdbx_seq_one_letter_code
_entity_poly.pdbx_strand_id
1 'polypeptide(L)'
;MTGTLPKQHKAARIIEHIVLVLALVWAGGCTLIWTQIDMPHSIVNTTSSDGTCEVAIGKLGSPMFFGPSTITIKVSWDTDSNIIGAENVTEIKTDLHNDGKSLDSDNFTVTWHGNISTVTTHGEEQSDQSYTFNWK
;
A
#
# COMPACT_ATOMS: atom_id res chain seq x y z
N MET A 1 19.56 43.09 42.72
CA MET A 1 20.42 43.12 41.51
C MET A 1 19.69 42.36 40.42
N THR A 2 19.02 43.09 39.53
CA THR A 2 18.23 42.56 38.42
C THR A 2 19.20 42.16 37.30
N GLY A 3 19.52 40.86 37.23
CA GLY A 3 20.34 40.31 36.16
C GLY A 3 19.57 40.34 34.84
N THR A 4 19.84 41.34 34.01
CA THR A 4 19.39 41.36 32.62
C THR A 4 20.15 40.28 31.85
N LEU A 5 19.45 39.21 31.46
CA LEU A 5 20.00 38.22 30.53
C LEU A 5 20.49 38.96 29.27
N PRO A 6 21.74 38.77 28.82
CA PRO A 6 22.26 39.47 27.66
C PRO A 6 21.42 39.10 26.42
N LYS A 7 20.99 40.12 25.68
CA LYS A 7 20.10 40.07 24.50
C LYS A 7 20.48 38.95 23.51
N GLN A 8 21.77 38.63 23.43
CA GLN A 8 22.38 37.57 22.62
C GLN A 8 21.90 36.15 22.99
N HIS A 9 21.73 35.84 24.28
CA HIS A 9 21.27 34.53 24.74
C HIS A 9 19.79 34.28 24.38
N LYS A 10 18.99 35.36 24.33
CA LYS A 10 17.58 35.31 23.95
C LYS A 10 17.42 35.09 22.44
N ALA A 11 18.24 35.75 21.63
CA ALA A 11 18.26 35.56 20.18
C ALA A 11 18.75 34.15 19.78
N ALA A 12 19.78 33.64 20.44
CA ALA A 12 20.29 32.29 20.19
C ALA A 12 19.23 31.20 20.45
N ARG A 13 18.48 31.30 21.57
CA ARG A 13 17.36 30.37 21.81
C ARG A 13 16.27 30.45 20.77
N ILE A 14 15.93 31.65 20.28
CA ILE A 14 14.89 31.82 19.26
C ILE A 14 15.32 31.14 17.96
N ILE A 15 16.58 31.33 17.54
CA ILE A 15 17.13 30.67 16.34
C ILE A 15 17.10 29.15 16.51
N GLU A 16 17.50 28.64 17.67
CA GLU A 16 17.47 27.20 17.98
C GLU A 16 16.05 26.62 17.88
N HIS A 17 15.04 27.30 18.43
CA HIS A 17 13.65 26.84 18.33
C HIS A 17 13.14 26.87 16.89
N ILE A 18 13.51 27.88 16.09
CA ILE A 18 13.14 27.93 14.67
C ILE A 18 13.76 26.76 13.91
N VAL A 19 15.04 26.46 14.15
CA VAL A 19 15.73 25.32 13.52
C VAL A 19 15.09 24.00 13.94
N LEU A 20 14.76 23.83 15.21
CA LEU A 20 14.09 22.63 15.72
C LEU A 20 12.70 22.45 15.12
N VAL A 21 11.91 23.53 15.00
CA VAL A 21 10.57 23.47 14.38
C VAL A 21 10.68 23.12 12.90
N LEU A 22 11.61 23.72 12.16
CA LEU A 22 11.85 23.37 10.77
C LEU A 22 12.31 21.92 10.60
N ALA A 23 13.18 21.43 11.48
CA ALA A 23 13.63 20.04 11.47
C ALA A 23 12.47 19.07 11.78
N LEU A 24 11.57 19.42 12.70
CA LEU A 24 10.36 18.65 13.00
C LEU A 24 9.37 18.62 11.83
N VAL A 25 9.12 19.76 11.19
CA VAL A 25 8.25 19.85 10.00
C VAL A 25 8.85 19.05 8.84
N TRP A 26 10.17 19.13 8.65
CA TRP A 26 10.88 18.35 7.64
C TRP A 26 10.82 16.85 7.94
N ALA A 27 11.14 16.43 9.16
CA ALA A 27 11.07 15.04 9.57
C ALA A 27 9.66 14.47 9.42
N GLY A 28 8.65 15.22 9.87
CA GLY A 28 7.23 14.86 9.69
C GLY A 28 6.85 14.74 8.22
N GLY A 29 7.22 15.74 7.40
CA GLY A 29 6.99 15.72 5.96
C GLY A 29 7.64 14.52 5.26
N CYS A 30 8.89 14.20 5.60
CA CYS A 30 9.59 13.03 5.06
C CYS A 30 8.90 11.72 5.46
N THR A 31 8.46 11.58 6.71
CA THR A 31 7.72 10.37 7.14
C THR A 31 6.38 10.23 6.43
N LEU A 32 5.63 11.33 6.26
CA LEU A 32 4.36 11.36 5.53
C LEU A 32 4.54 10.94 4.07
N ILE A 33 5.55 11.49 3.41
CA ILE A 33 5.87 11.16 2.02
C ILE A 33 6.29 9.70 1.90
N TRP A 34 7.15 9.19 2.80
CA TRP A 34 7.57 7.78 2.78
C TRP A 34 6.43 6.80 3.01
N THR A 35 5.44 7.14 3.83
CA THR A 35 4.27 6.30 4.05
C THR A 35 3.28 6.31 2.88
N GLN A 36 3.28 7.38 2.06
CA GLN A 36 2.37 7.57 0.93
C GLN A 36 2.98 7.11 -0.40
N ILE A 37 4.30 7.23 -0.57
CA ILE A 37 5.00 6.82 -1.79
C ILE A 37 5.39 5.33 -1.68
N ASP A 38 4.47 4.48 -2.13
CA ASP A 38 4.75 3.35 -3.04
C ASP A 38 5.87 2.38 -2.66
N MET A 39 5.75 1.69 -1.52
CA MET A 39 6.14 0.27 -1.53
C MET A 39 4.89 -0.58 -1.72
N PRO A 40 4.64 -1.11 -2.93
CA PRO A 40 3.63 -2.14 -3.12
C PRO A 40 4.06 -3.34 -2.29
N HIS A 41 3.39 -3.54 -1.16
CA HIS A 41 3.59 -4.74 -0.36
C HIS A 41 2.66 -5.78 -0.92
N SER A 42 3.23 -6.81 -1.56
CA SER A 42 2.46 -8.01 -1.91
C SER A 42 2.00 -8.68 -0.61
N ILE A 43 0.70 -8.84 -0.47
CA ILE A 43 0.06 -9.47 0.70
C ILE A 43 -0.26 -10.93 0.37
N VAL A 44 -0.78 -11.18 -0.83
CA VAL A 44 -1.09 -12.52 -1.32
C VAL A 44 -0.41 -12.71 -2.66
N ASN A 45 0.29 -13.83 -2.79
CA ASN A 45 0.75 -14.34 -4.07
C ASN A 45 0.34 -15.81 -4.18
N THR A 46 -0.44 -16.13 -5.20
CA THR A 46 -0.83 -17.51 -5.51
C THR A 46 -0.72 -17.75 -7.00
N THR A 47 -0.23 -18.93 -7.35
CA THR A 47 -0.15 -19.40 -8.72
C THR A 47 -1.24 -20.42 -9.01
N SER A 48 -1.65 -20.52 -10.27
CA SER A 48 -2.52 -21.59 -10.75
C SER A 48 -1.87 -22.96 -10.58
N SER A 49 -2.67 -24.03 -10.62
CA SER A 49 -2.18 -25.40 -10.43
C SER A 49 -1.17 -25.87 -11.49
N ASP A 50 -1.22 -25.27 -12.69
CA ASP A 50 -0.28 -25.48 -13.80
C ASP A 50 0.89 -24.49 -13.81
N GLY A 51 0.91 -23.52 -12.89
CA GLY A 51 1.99 -22.54 -12.74
C GLY A 51 2.07 -21.49 -13.85
N THR A 52 1.10 -21.44 -14.76
CA THR A 52 1.11 -20.51 -15.91
C THR A 52 0.47 -19.17 -15.63
N CYS A 53 -0.28 -19.05 -14.54
CA CYS A 53 -0.94 -17.82 -14.12
C CYS A 53 -0.61 -17.52 -12.66
N GLU A 54 -0.34 -16.25 -12.37
CA GLU A 54 -0.04 -15.71 -11.06
C GLU A 54 -1.06 -14.62 -10.72
N VAL A 55 -1.63 -14.71 -9.52
CA VAL A 55 -2.48 -13.68 -8.93
C VAL A 55 -1.72 -13.09 -7.75
N ALA A 56 -1.34 -11.82 -7.89
CA ALA A 56 -0.69 -11.03 -6.87
C ALA A 56 -1.63 -9.92 -6.38
N ILE A 57 -1.83 -9.85 -5.06
CA ILE A 57 -2.62 -8.80 -4.42
C ILE A 57 -1.67 -7.98 -3.58
N GLY A 58 -1.55 -6.69 -3.91
CA GLY A 58 -0.72 -5.74 -3.18
C GLY A 58 -1.55 -4.62 -2.57
N LYS A 59 -1.01 -4.00 -1.51
CA LYS A 59 -1.50 -2.71 -1.01
C LYS A 59 -0.64 -1.55 -1.51
N LEU A 60 -1.29 -0.46 -1.89
CA LEU A 60 -0.66 0.81 -2.22
C LEU A 60 -0.72 1.71 -0.98
N GLY A 61 0.29 1.59 -0.12
CA GLY A 61 0.34 2.34 1.15
C GLY A 61 -0.52 1.74 2.26
N SER A 62 -0.57 2.43 3.41
CA SER A 62 -1.41 2.08 4.56
C SER A 62 -2.29 3.28 4.92
N PRO A 63 -3.54 3.07 5.38
CA PRO A 63 -4.44 4.17 5.66
C PRO A 63 -3.88 5.00 6.82
N MET A 64 -3.78 6.31 6.64
CA MET A 64 -3.19 7.18 7.66
C MET A 64 -4.04 7.25 8.93
N PHE A 65 -5.38 7.24 8.81
CA PHE A 65 -6.34 7.14 9.93
C PHE A 65 -7.74 6.78 9.38
N PHE A 66 -8.42 5.80 9.98
CA PHE A 66 -9.83 5.38 9.76
C PHE A 66 -10.35 5.46 8.30
N GLY A 67 -9.49 5.18 7.33
CA GLY A 67 -9.77 5.35 5.91
C GLY A 67 -9.59 4.03 5.14
N PRO A 68 -10.12 3.95 3.91
CA PRO A 68 -9.90 2.80 3.05
C PRO A 68 -8.41 2.62 2.72
N SER A 69 -8.03 1.38 2.47
CA SER A 69 -6.73 1.00 1.93
C SER A 69 -6.86 0.77 0.43
N THR A 70 -6.04 1.43 -0.39
CA THR A 70 -6.01 1.15 -1.83
C THR A 70 -5.25 -0.17 -2.06
N ILE A 71 -5.90 -1.09 -2.77
CA ILE A 71 -5.34 -2.38 -3.16
C ILE A 71 -5.20 -2.47 -4.68
N THR A 72 -4.22 -3.26 -5.10
CA THR A 72 -3.96 -3.60 -6.49
C THR A 72 -4.07 -5.11 -6.63
N ILE A 73 -4.97 -5.58 -7.47
CA ILE A 73 -5.08 -6.99 -7.87
C ILE A 73 -4.44 -7.10 -9.25
N LYS A 74 -3.29 -7.77 -9.34
CA LYS A 74 -2.58 -8.06 -10.58
C LYS A 74 -2.70 -9.54 -10.90
N VAL A 75 -3.20 -9.85 -12.09
CA VAL A 75 -3.25 -11.20 -12.65
C VAL A 75 -2.35 -11.23 -13.88
N SER A 76 -1.31 -12.06 -13.83
CA SER A 76 -0.34 -12.21 -14.91
C SER A 76 -0.27 -13.64 -15.39
N TRP A 77 -0.24 -13.84 -16.71
CA TRP A 77 -0.06 -15.16 -17.30
C TRP A 77 0.79 -15.10 -18.56
N ASP A 78 1.56 -16.15 -18.80
CA ASP A 78 2.37 -16.28 -20.01
C ASP A 78 1.45 -16.59 -21.21
N THR A 79 1.63 -15.83 -22.29
CA THR A 79 0.89 -16.04 -23.55
C THR A 79 1.66 -16.90 -24.55
N ASP A 80 2.99 -16.88 -24.49
CA ASP A 80 3.86 -17.76 -25.27
C ASP A 80 5.14 -18.06 -24.48
N SER A 81 5.31 -19.32 -24.06
CA SER A 81 6.48 -19.77 -23.30
C SER A 81 7.80 -19.67 -24.08
N ASN A 82 7.76 -19.43 -25.40
CA ASN A 82 8.95 -19.30 -26.24
C ASN A 82 9.37 -17.84 -26.46
N ILE A 83 8.57 -16.86 -26.05
CA ILE A 83 8.86 -15.43 -26.23
C ILE A 83 9.07 -14.79 -24.86
N ILE A 84 10.32 -14.44 -24.57
CA ILE A 84 10.67 -13.72 -23.34
C ILE A 84 9.96 -12.36 -23.36
N GLY A 85 9.12 -12.12 -22.34
CA GLY A 85 8.34 -10.88 -22.20
C GLY A 85 6.92 -10.92 -22.78
N ALA A 86 6.45 -12.07 -23.25
CA ALA A 86 5.06 -12.26 -23.68
C ALA A 86 4.13 -12.55 -22.48
N GLU A 87 4.14 -11.68 -21.47
CA GLU A 87 3.21 -11.73 -20.34
C GLU A 87 1.95 -10.91 -20.65
N ASN A 88 0.78 -11.50 -20.43
CA ASN A 88 -0.45 -10.72 -20.33
C ASN A 88 -0.63 -10.32 -18.87
N VAL A 89 -0.90 -9.05 -18.64
CA VAL A 89 -1.12 -8.49 -17.30
C VAL A 89 -2.46 -7.79 -17.27
N THR A 90 -3.32 -8.21 -16.34
CA THR A 90 -4.54 -7.51 -15.98
C THR A 90 -4.38 -6.94 -14.58
N GLU A 91 -4.54 -5.62 -14.42
CA GLU A 91 -4.42 -4.94 -13.14
C GLU A 91 -5.73 -4.21 -12.82
N ILE A 92 -6.24 -4.41 -11.61
CA ILE A 92 -7.38 -3.68 -11.07
C ILE A 92 -6.94 -2.97 -9.80
N LYS A 93 -7.20 -1.67 -9.74
CA LYS A 93 -7.04 -0.85 -8.54
C LYS A 93 -8.40 -0.60 -7.91
N THR A 94 -8.53 -0.85 -6.62
CA THR A 94 -9.78 -0.66 -5.89
C THR A 94 -9.48 -0.35 -4.42
N ASP A 95 -10.49 0.10 -3.69
CA ASP A 95 -10.37 0.49 -2.29
C ASP A 95 -11.02 -0.58 -1.40
N LEU A 96 -10.37 -0.91 -0.28
CA LEU A 96 -10.84 -1.87 0.71
C LEU A 96 -11.01 -1.19 2.06
N HIS A 97 -12.25 -1.17 2.55
CA HIS A 97 -12.63 -0.59 3.83
C HIS A 97 -12.52 -1.62 4.96
N ASN A 98 -11.52 -1.44 5.85
CA ASN A 98 -11.17 -2.39 6.91
C ASN A 98 -11.05 -1.71 8.29
N ASP A 99 -11.91 -0.74 8.61
CA ASP A 99 -11.94 -0.05 9.94
C ASP A 99 -10.58 0.53 10.34
N GLY A 100 -9.81 1.02 9.36
CA GLY A 100 -8.47 1.55 9.55
C GLY A 100 -7.40 0.52 9.95
N LYS A 101 -7.71 -0.78 10.00
CA LYS A 101 -6.74 -1.85 10.23
C LYS A 101 -5.86 -2.07 9.00
N SER A 102 -4.61 -2.47 9.25
CA SER A 102 -3.73 -2.92 8.16
C SER A 102 -4.27 -4.18 7.51
N LEU A 103 -4.12 -4.27 6.19
CA LEU A 103 -4.54 -5.44 5.43
C LEU A 103 -3.52 -6.58 5.57
N ASP A 104 -4.03 -7.79 5.71
CA ASP A 104 -3.28 -9.05 5.74
C ASP A 104 -3.92 -10.09 4.80
N SER A 105 -3.40 -11.33 4.82
CA SER A 105 -3.89 -12.41 3.96
C SER A 105 -5.34 -12.81 4.23
N ASP A 106 -5.85 -12.61 5.44
CA ASP A 106 -7.20 -13.02 5.83
C ASP A 106 -8.27 -12.10 5.19
N ASN A 107 -7.86 -10.91 4.75
CA ASN A 107 -8.70 -10.01 3.95
C ASN A 107 -8.94 -10.51 2.52
N PHE A 108 -8.29 -11.59 2.08
CA PHE A 108 -8.35 -12.05 0.69
C PHE A 108 -8.55 -13.55 0.59
N THR A 109 -9.55 -13.95 -0.17
CA THR A 109 -9.73 -15.34 -0.58
C THR A 109 -9.53 -15.44 -2.08
N VAL A 110 -8.59 -16.28 -2.54
CA VAL A 110 -8.42 -16.58 -3.96
C VAL A 110 -8.89 -18.01 -4.21
N THR A 111 -9.89 -18.15 -5.08
CA THR A 111 -10.41 -19.44 -5.52
C THR A 111 -10.11 -19.66 -6.98
N TRP A 112 -9.77 -20.91 -7.31
CA TRP A 112 -9.43 -21.33 -8.67
C TRP A 112 -10.43 -22.35 -9.17
N HIS A 113 -10.95 -22.13 -10.37
CA HIS A 113 -11.79 -23.08 -11.10
C HIS A 113 -11.29 -23.23 -12.54
N GLY A 114 -10.30 -24.10 -12.71
CA GLY A 114 -9.57 -24.24 -13.97
C GLY A 114 -8.87 -22.93 -14.34
N ASN A 115 -9.24 -22.37 -15.49
CA ASN A 115 -8.71 -21.12 -16.05
C ASN A 115 -9.36 -19.84 -15.48
N ILE A 116 -10.29 -20.01 -14.52
CA ILE A 116 -10.97 -18.89 -13.90
C ILE A 116 -10.43 -18.73 -12.50
N SER A 117 -9.90 -17.55 -12.19
CA SER A 117 -9.56 -17.15 -10.82
C SER A 117 -10.61 -16.17 -10.31
N THR A 118 -11.04 -16.33 -9.07
CA THR A 118 -11.92 -15.37 -8.40
C THR A 118 -11.24 -14.91 -7.13
N VAL A 119 -10.97 -13.61 -7.06
CA VAL A 119 -10.43 -12.92 -5.89
C VAL A 119 -11.60 -12.30 -5.14
N THR A 120 -11.85 -12.78 -3.93
CA THR A 120 -12.81 -12.19 -3.01
C THR A 120 -12.07 -11.38 -1.96
N THR A 121 -12.52 -10.13 -1.75
CA THR A 121 -11.97 -9.21 -0.75
C THR A 121 -12.95 -9.11 0.41
N HIS A 122 -12.42 -9.14 1.63
CA HIS A 122 -13.17 -9.11 2.89
C HIS A 122 -12.78 -7.85 3.67
N GLY A 123 -13.74 -6.95 3.85
CA GLY A 123 -13.57 -5.73 4.65
C GLY A 123 -14.59 -5.69 5.77
N GLU A 124 -14.21 -5.18 6.93
CA GLU A 124 -15.13 -5.09 8.09
C GLU A 124 -16.26 -4.06 7.88
N GLU A 125 -16.06 -3.08 7.00
CA GLU A 125 -17.01 -1.98 6.77
C GLU A 125 -17.70 -2.04 5.39
N GLN A 126 -17.47 -3.11 4.63
CA GLN A 126 -18.07 -3.29 3.32
C GLN A 126 -18.50 -4.74 3.11
N SER A 127 -19.49 -4.95 2.23
CA SER A 127 -19.82 -6.29 1.77
C SER A 127 -18.67 -6.87 0.93
N ASP A 128 -18.46 -8.18 1.04
CA ASP A 128 -17.49 -8.90 0.22
C ASP A 128 -17.62 -8.53 -1.27
N GLN A 129 -16.50 -8.17 -1.90
CA GLN A 129 -16.42 -7.90 -3.34
C GLN A 129 -15.64 -9.02 -4.02
N SER A 130 -16.12 -9.48 -5.17
CA SER A 130 -15.48 -10.54 -5.94
C SER A 130 -15.09 -10.07 -7.33
N TYR A 131 -13.84 -10.35 -7.72
CA TYR A 131 -13.26 -10.02 -9.01
C TYR A 131 -12.91 -11.34 -9.71
N THR A 132 -13.59 -11.62 -10.81
CA THR A 132 -13.39 -12.84 -11.58
C THR A 132 -12.56 -12.55 -12.82
N PHE A 133 -11.49 -13.30 -12.99
CA PHE A 133 -10.58 -13.21 -14.12
C PHE A 133 -10.59 -14.54 -14.86
N ASN A 134 -10.99 -14.49 -16.12
CA ASN A 134 -10.81 -15.61 -17.05
C ASN A 134 -9.49 -15.35 -17.80
N TRP A 135 -8.48 -16.17 -17.52
CA TRP A 135 -7.18 -16.11 -18.18
C TRP A 135 -7.07 -17.31 -19.13
N LYS A 136 -6.54 -17.10 -20.34
CA LYS A 136 -6.49 -18.05 -21.49
C LYS A 136 -7.62 -17.90 -22.51
#